data_AF-A0A6L5G0B1-F1
#
_entry.id   AF-A0A6L5G0B1-F1
#
_cell.length_a   1.000
_cell.length_b   1.000
_cell.length_c   1.000
_cell.angle_alpha   90.00
_cell.angle_beta   90.00
_cell.angle_gamma   90.00
#
_symmetry.space_group_name_H-M   'P 1'
#
loop_
_entity.id
_entity.type
_entity.pdbx_description
1 polymer ?
#
loop_
_entity_poly.entity_id
_entity_poly.type
_entity_poly.pdbx_seq_one_letter_code
_entity_poly.pdbx_strand_id
1 'polypeptide(L)'
;TLFTNGAADLAASDRDRLERAGVRVEERTVAELRGPGDSLQAVALADGTERSCQGLLVVAPMHQRSALASQLGARIADAASPIEAVEVDGMFRTTVAGLYAAGDISATPPPSVATAIAAGSTAAKAIVHDLVEELYPDPVGDPLRRQPPA
;
A
#
# COMPACT_ATOMS: atom_id res chain seq x y z
N THR A 1 -19.11 13.22 9.24
CA THR A 1 -19.09 12.67 10.61
C THR A 1 -17.89 11.78 10.75
N LEU A 2 -17.14 11.90 11.84
CA LEU A 2 -16.10 10.97 12.23
C LEU A 2 -16.71 9.97 13.23
N PHE A 3 -16.84 8.70 12.86
CA PHE A 3 -17.22 7.63 13.77
C PHE A 3 -15.95 7.06 14.40
N THR A 4 -15.81 7.16 15.73
CA THR A 4 -14.60 6.70 16.43
C THR A 4 -14.77 5.30 17.03
N ASN A 5 -15.96 4.72 16.90
CA ASN A 5 -16.31 3.38 17.36
C ASN A 5 -16.01 3.15 18.86
N GLY A 6 -16.41 4.12 19.68
CA GLY A 6 -16.07 4.18 21.10
C GLY A 6 -15.47 5.54 21.48
N ALA A 7 -15.14 5.69 22.76
CA ALA A 7 -14.48 6.88 23.26
C ALA A 7 -13.17 7.13 22.50
N ALA A 8 -13.00 8.35 21.99
CA ALA A 8 -11.82 8.73 21.25
C ALA A 8 -10.94 9.61 22.12
N ASP A 9 -9.67 9.23 22.27
CA ASP A 9 -8.67 10.06 22.94
C ASP A 9 -8.16 11.16 21.99
N LEU A 10 -9.09 12.00 21.50
CA LEU A 10 -8.78 13.12 20.63
C LEU A 10 -8.29 14.30 21.47
N ALA A 11 -7.12 14.82 21.13
CA ALA A 11 -6.62 16.06 21.69
C ALA A 11 -7.62 17.20 21.45
N ALA A 12 -7.72 18.15 22.39
CA ALA A 12 -8.62 19.29 22.28
C ALA A 12 -8.43 20.06 20.96
N SER A 13 -7.18 20.24 20.53
CA SER A 13 -6.84 20.87 19.26
C SER A 13 -7.41 20.14 18.03
N ASP A 14 -7.48 18.81 18.05
CA ASP A 14 -8.07 18.04 16.95
C ASP A 14 -9.59 18.10 16.96
N ARG A 15 -10.18 18.10 18.15
CA ARG A 15 -11.63 18.30 18.31
C ARG A 15 -12.06 19.68 17.80
N ASP A 16 -11.31 20.73 18.13
CA ASP A 16 -11.53 22.09 17.62
C ASP A 16 -11.37 22.17 16.09
N ARG A 17 -10.41 21.43 15.51
CA ARG A 17 -10.23 21.35 14.05
C ARG A 17 -11.42 20.70 13.36
N LEU A 18 -11.92 19.60 13.91
CA LEU A 18 -13.09 18.90 13.40
C LEU A 18 -14.34 19.77 13.49
N GLU A 19 -14.56 20.42 14.64
CA GLU A 19 -15.70 21.31 14.85
C GLU A 19 -15.69 22.50 13.88
N ARG A 20 -14.56 23.18 13.73
CA ARG A 20 -14.41 24.28 12.75
C ARG A 20 -14.63 23.84 11.30
N ALA A 21 -14.38 22.57 10.99
CA ALA A 21 -14.66 21.98 9.69
C ALA A 21 -16.10 21.46 9.54
N GLY A 22 -16.95 21.61 10.57
CA GLY A 22 -18.32 21.08 10.58
C GLY A 22 -18.40 19.55 10.69
N VAL A 23 -17.32 18.90 11.11
CA VAL A 23 -17.24 17.44 11.24
C VAL A 23 -17.71 17.03 12.63
N ARG A 24 -18.93 16.51 12.71
CA ARG A 24 -19.45 15.89 13.93
C ARG A 24 -18.62 14.66 14.32
N VAL A 25 -18.22 14.57 15.58
CA VAL A 25 -17.63 13.37 16.19
C VAL A 25 -18.74 12.51 16.77
N GLU A 26 -18.77 11.22 16.41
CA GLU A 26 -19.70 10.23 16.91
C GLU A 26 -18.93 9.14 17.65
N GLU A 27 -18.97 9.18 18.98
CA GLU A 27 -18.20 8.30 19.86
C GLU A 27 -18.96 7.04 20.29
N ARG A 28 -20.24 6.92 19.94
CA ARG A 28 -20.97 5.68 20.15
C ARG A 28 -20.40 4.58 19.24
N THR A 29 -20.35 3.36 19.77
CA THR A 29 -19.95 2.17 19.02
C THR A 29 -20.84 1.99 17.80
N VAL A 30 -20.23 1.72 16.66
CA VAL A 30 -20.93 1.34 15.43
C VAL A 30 -21.32 -0.13 15.58
N ALA A 31 -22.63 -0.41 15.54
CA ALA A 31 -23.15 -1.76 15.65
C ALA A 31 -23.24 -2.44 14.27
N GLU A 32 -23.67 -1.70 13.24
CA GLU A 32 -23.94 -2.28 11.92
C GLU A 32 -23.89 -1.19 10.83
N LEU A 33 -23.49 -1.59 9.62
CA LEU A 33 -23.67 -0.81 8.39
C LEU A 33 -24.90 -1.35 7.66
N ARG A 34 -25.90 -0.50 7.41
CA ARG A 34 -27.18 -0.90 6.83
C ARG A 34 -27.31 -0.43 5.38
N GLY A 35 -27.87 -1.31 4.55
CA GLY A 35 -28.37 -1.02 3.21
C GLY A 35 -28.54 -2.30 2.39
N PRO A 36 -29.31 -2.28 1.29
CA PRO A 36 -29.51 -3.44 0.45
C PRO A 36 -28.25 -3.74 -0.39
N GLY A 37 -27.88 -5.02 -0.47
CA GLY A 37 -26.80 -5.49 -1.33
C GLY A 37 -25.45 -4.86 -0.95
N ASP A 38 -24.86 -4.16 -1.92
CA ASP A 38 -23.60 -3.42 -1.80
C ASP A 38 -23.78 -1.92 -1.53
N SER A 39 -25.02 -1.44 -1.34
CA SER A 39 -25.28 -0.04 -1.05
C SER A 39 -25.27 0.25 0.45
N LEU A 40 -24.61 1.33 0.85
CA LEU A 40 -24.68 1.88 2.20
C LEU A 40 -25.80 2.94 2.27
N GLN A 41 -26.67 2.83 3.26
CA GLN A 41 -27.76 3.78 3.51
C GLN A 41 -27.73 4.38 4.92
N ALA A 42 -27.23 3.62 5.90
CA ALA A 42 -27.11 4.11 7.26
C ALA A 42 -26.00 3.42 8.07
N VAL A 43 -25.55 4.11 9.11
CA VAL A 43 -24.74 3.55 10.20
C VAL A 43 -25.66 3.41 11.41
N ALA A 44 -25.83 2.18 11.90
CA ALA A 44 -26.56 1.89 13.13
C ALA A 44 -25.59 1.88 14.31
N LEU A 45 -25.94 2.60 15.37
CA LEU A 45 -25.16 2.72 16.59
C LEU A 45 -25.66 1.74 17.65
N ALA A 46 -24.82 1.39 18.62
CA ALA A 46 -25.13 0.42 19.66
C ALA A 46 -26.32 0.81 20.56
N ASP A 47 -26.72 2.08 20.57
CA ASP A 47 -27.91 2.57 21.30
C ASP A 47 -29.20 2.48 20.48
N GLY A 48 -29.16 1.89 19.28
CA GLY A 48 -30.29 1.79 18.35
C GLY A 48 -30.50 3.04 17.48
N THR A 49 -29.70 4.10 17.67
CA THR A 49 -29.77 5.29 16.82
C THR A 49 -29.22 4.99 15.44
N GLU A 50 -29.89 5.48 14.40
CA GLU A 50 -29.40 5.41 13.02
C GLU A 50 -28.95 6.78 12.49
N ARG A 51 -27.95 6.75 11.62
CA ARG A 51 -27.42 7.91 10.91
C ARG A 51 -27.38 7.61 9.42
N SER A 52 -28.13 8.38 8.63
CA SER A 52 -28.08 8.29 7.17
C SER A 52 -26.64 8.50 6.68
N CYS A 53 -26.19 7.61 5.81
CA CYS A 53 -24.82 7.56 5.31
C CYS A 53 -24.82 6.83 3.96
N GLN A 54 -24.28 7.47 2.91
CA GLN A 54 -24.21 6.87 1.57
C GLN A 54 -22.80 6.39 1.19
N GLY A 55 -21.80 6.71 2.02
CA GLY A 55 -20.41 6.34 1.80
C GLY A 55 -19.62 6.49 3.09
N LEU A 56 -18.71 5.56 3.32
CA LEU A 56 -17.85 5.52 4.49
C LEU A 56 -16.41 5.34 4.05
N LEU A 57 -15.51 6.18 4.58
CA LEU A 57 -14.07 6.01 4.44
C LEU A 57 -13.57 5.28 5.68
N VAL A 58 -12.87 4.17 5.48
CA VAL A 58 -12.27 3.38 6.55
C VAL A 58 -10.79 3.17 6.28
N VAL A 59 -9.98 3.19 7.34
CA VAL A 59 -8.59 2.73 7.26
C VAL A 59 -8.63 1.22 7.46
N ALA A 60 -8.54 0.47 6.36
CA ALA A 60 -8.48 -0.99 6.41
C ALA A 60 -7.03 -1.45 6.47
N PRO A 61 -6.69 -2.41 7.35
CA PRO A 61 -5.39 -3.08 7.29
C PRO A 61 -5.23 -3.78 5.95
N MET A 62 -4.06 -3.64 5.32
CA MET A 62 -3.73 -4.28 4.05
C MET A 62 -2.76 -5.42 4.28
N HIS A 63 -3.11 -6.59 3.74
CA HIS A 63 -2.31 -7.81 3.79
C HIS A 63 -1.96 -8.29 2.39
N GLN A 64 -0.86 -9.03 2.27
CA GLN A 64 -0.47 -9.63 1.00
C GLN A 64 -1.43 -10.75 0.61
N ARG A 65 -1.77 -10.82 -0.68
CA ARG A 65 -2.71 -11.83 -1.22
C ARG A 65 -2.20 -13.27 -1.08
N SER A 66 -0.90 -13.45 -0.85
CA SER A 66 -0.26 -14.75 -0.68
C SER A 66 1.04 -14.60 0.10
N ALA A 67 1.52 -15.70 0.66
CA ALA A 67 2.83 -15.80 1.30
C ALA A 67 3.99 -15.97 0.29
N LEU A 68 3.78 -15.76 -1.02
CA LEU A 68 4.80 -16.05 -2.04
C LEU A 68 6.10 -15.28 -1.80
N ALA A 69 6.01 -13.98 -1.47
CA ALA A 69 7.19 -13.15 -1.26
C ALA A 69 8.05 -13.68 -0.08
N SER A 70 7.42 -14.03 1.04
CA SER A 70 8.12 -14.58 2.20
C SER A 70 8.64 -16.00 1.94
N GLN A 71 7.90 -16.84 1.19
CA GLN A 71 8.35 -18.16 0.77
C GLN A 71 9.58 -18.11 -0.15
N LEU A 72 9.70 -17.05 -0.96
CA LEU A 72 10.89 -16.76 -1.78
C LEU A 72 12.02 -16.11 -0.98
N GLY A 73 11.83 -15.82 0.31
CA GLY A 73 12.83 -15.24 1.20
C GLY A 73 12.87 -13.71 1.24
N ALA A 74 11.94 -13.01 0.58
CA ALA A 74 11.87 -11.56 0.64
C ALA A 74 11.45 -11.10 2.03
N ARG A 75 12.10 -10.03 2.54
CA ARG A 75 11.69 -9.41 3.79
C ARG A 75 10.40 -8.62 3.61
N ILE A 76 9.53 -8.72 4.60
CA ILE A 76 8.34 -7.91 4.74
C ILE A 76 8.70 -6.74 5.67
N ALA A 77 8.31 -5.53 5.28
CA ALA A 77 8.46 -4.31 6.06
C ALA A 77 7.75 -4.42 7.42
N ASP A 78 8.17 -3.56 8.35
CA ASP A 78 7.80 -3.61 9.77
C ASP A 78 6.28 -3.78 10.01
N ALA A 79 5.93 -4.72 10.88
CA ALA A 79 4.57 -5.06 11.31
C ALA A 79 3.85 -3.92 12.06
N ALA A 80 4.55 -2.86 12.46
CA ALA A 80 3.93 -1.66 13.03
C ALA A 80 3.11 -0.86 11.99
N SER A 81 3.32 -1.12 10.70
CA SER A 81 2.52 -0.54 9.62
C SER A 81 1.18 -1.27 9.50
N PRO A 82 0.04 -0.56 9.29
CA PRO A 82 -1.23 -1.20 8.92
C PRO A 82 -1.20 -1.82 7.51
N ILE A 83 -0.07 -1.73 6.82
CA ILE A 83 0.19 -2.24 5.48
C ILE A 83 1.34 -3.24 5.57
N GLU A 84 1.03 -4.52 5.40
CA GLU A 84 2.03 -5.55 5.12
C GLU A 84 2.59 -5.30 3.73
N ALA A 85 3.89 -5.06 3.58
CA ALA A 85 4.52 -4.77 2.30
C ALA A 85 5.92 -5.39 2.20
N VAL A 86 6.37 -5.73 0.99
CA VAL A 86 7.72 -6.21 0.74
C VAL A 86 8.71 -5.05 0.78
N GLU A 87 9.82 -5.25 1.49
CA GLU A 87 10.94 -4.31 1.53
C GLU A 87 11.63 -4.26 0.17
N VAL A 88 11.80 -3.05 -0.37
CA VAL A 88 12.46 -2.83 -1.66
C VAL A 88 13.39 -1.62 -1.64
N ASP A 89 14.41 -1.64 -2.51
CA ASP A 89 15.26 -0.47 -2.76
C ASP A 89 14.56 0.56 -3.69
N GLY A 90 15.25 1.67 -3.99
CA GLY A 90 14.74 2.71 -4.90
C GLY A 90 14.54 2.27 -6.36
N MET A 91 14.95 1.04 -6.68
CA MET A 91 14.80 0.39 -7.97
C MET A 91 13.86 -0.81 -7.94
N PHE A 92 13.12 -1.00 -6.83
CA PHE A 92 12.16 -2.08 -6.61
C PHE A 92 12.78 -3.48 -6.54
N ARG A 93 14.07 -3.58 -6.21
CA ARG A 93 14.73 -4.85 -5.86
C ARG A 93 14.36 -5.24 -4.45
N THR A 94 14.02 -6.51 -4.24
CA THR A 94 13.81 -7.05 -2.89
C THR A 94 15.15 -7.40 -2.23
N THR A 95 15.08 -7.92 -1.01
CA THR A 95 16.26 -8.47 -0.31
C THR A 95 16.80 -9.76 -0.91
N VAL A 96 16.10 -10.36 -1.90
CA VAL A 96 16.52 -11.57 -2.60
C VAL A 96 16.97 -11.18 -4.01
N ALA A 97 18.20 -11.54 -4.36
CA ALA A 97 18.76 -11.25 -5.68
C ALA A 97 17.91 -11.91 -6.79
N GLY A 98 17.66 -11.17 -7.87
CA GLY A 98 16.79 -11.61 -8.96
C GLY A 98 15.28 -11.56 -8.66
N LEU A 99 14.88 -11.17 -7.45
CA LEU A 99 13.48 -10.98 -7.07
C LEU A 99 13.14 -9.50 -6.88
N TYR A 100 12.03 -9.09 -7.48
CA TYR A 100 11.56 -7.71 -7.53
C TYR A 100 10.09 -7.65 -7.08
N ALA A 101 9.69 -6.52 -6.50
CA ALA A 101 8.30 -6.29 -6.09
C ALA A 101 7.89 -4.87 -6.46
N ALA A 102 6.73 -4.69 -7.10
CA ALA A 102 6.26 -3.41 -7.59
C ALA A 102 4.74 -3.27 -7.44
N GLY A 103 4.28 -2.04 -7.16
CA GLY A 103 2.87 -1.74 -6.89
C GLY A 103 2.51 -1.96 -5.42
N ASP A 104 1.25 -2.30 -5.14
CA ASP A 104 0.71 -2.38 -3.77
C ASP A 104 1.39 -3.44 -2.89
N ILE A 105 2.16 -4.37 -3.48
CA ILE A 105 2.98 -5.33 -2.75
C ILE A 105 4.23 -4.70 -2.12
N SER A 106 4.71 -3.56 -2.63
CA SER A 106 5.96 -2.91 -2.21
C SER A 106 5.69 -1.72 -1.29
N ALA A 107 6.60 -1.45 -0.35
CA ALA A 107 6.47 -0.41 0.69
C ALA A 107 6.57 1.05 0.18
N THR A 108 5.90 1.36 -0.93
CA THR A 108 5.95 2.66 -1.64
C THR A 108 4.68 3.50 -1.37
N PRO A 109 4.62 4.79 -1.79
CA PRO A 109 3.52 5.73 -1.51
C PRO A 109 2.13 5.16 -1.77
N PRO A 110 1.07 5.73 -1.16
CA PRO A 110 -0.22 5.08 -0.99
C PRO A 110 -0.73 4.41 -2.28
N PRO A 111 -1.38 3.23 -2.15
CA PRO A 111 -1.85 2.44 -3.28
C PRO A 111 -2.59 3.28 -4.30
N SER A 112 -2.09 3.27 -5.53
CA SER A 112 -2.75 3.91 -6.66
C SER A 112 -2.31 3.26 -7.96
N VAL A 113 -3.16 3.35 -8.97
CA VAL A 113 -2.84 2.83 -10.31
C VAL A 113 -1.59 3.52 -10.88
N ALA A 114 -1.46 4.83 -10.68
CA ALA A 114 -0.32 5.59 -11.18
C ALA A 114 1.01 5.19 -10.52
N THR A 115 1.00 5.01 -9.18
CA THR A 115 2.20 4.54 -8.45
C THR A 115 2.56 3.12 -8.83
N ALA A 116 1.58 2.23 -9.05
CA ALA A 116 1.83 0.87 -9.53
C ALA A 116 2.46 0.83 -10.93
N ILE A 117 1.99 1.67 -11.86
CA ILE A 117 2.59 1.81 -13.20
C ILE A 117 4.04 2.28 -13.11
N ALA A 118 4.31 3.33 -12.33
CA ALA A 118 5.65 3.87 -12.15
C ALA A 118 6.61 2.85 -11.50
N ALA A 119 6.13 2.14 -10.48
CA ALA A 119 6.88 1.08 -9.82
C ALA A 119 7.24 -0.05 -10.78
N GLY A 120 6.27 -0.53 -11.57
CA GLY A 120 6.48 -1.58 -12.56
C GLY A 120 7.51 -1.18 -13.63
N SER A 121 7.44 0.06 -14.13
CA SER A 121 8.41 0.58 -15.10
C SER A 121 9.82 0.63 -14.51
N THR A 122 9.95 1.07 -13.25
CA THR A 122 11.23 1.17 -12.55
C THR A 122 11.84 -0.21 -12.28
N ALA A 123 11.02 -1.17 -11.83
CA ALA A 123 11.42 -2.56 -11.63
C ALA A 123 11.87 -3.21 -12.95
N ALA A 124 11.15 -3.00 -14.05
CA ALA A 124 11.53 -3.52 -15.36
C ALA A 124 12.89 -2.98 -15.82
N LYS A 125 13.17 -1.68 -15.59
CA LYS A 125 14.49 -1.10 -15.85
C LYS A 125 15.59 -1.80 -15.04
N ALA A 126 15.32 -2.08 -13.76
CA ALA A 126 16.26 -2.77 -12.88
C ALA A 126 16.52 -4.22 -13.35
N ILE A 127 15.47 -4.95 -13.71
CA ILE A 127 15.58 -6.32 -14.26
C ILE A 127 16.47 -6.34 -15.50
N VAL A 128 16.23 -5.45 -16.46
CA VAL A 128 17.05 -5.39 -17.69
C VAL A 128 18.49 -5.04 -17.38
N HIS A 129 18.71 -4.08 -16.48
CA HIS A 129 20.06 -3.69 -16.05
C HIS A 129 20.81 -4.87 -15.44
N ASP A 130 20.21 -5.54 -14.46
CA ASP A 130 20.83 -6.65 -13.73
C ASP A 130 21.08 -7.85 -14.64
N LEU A 131 20.16 -8.12 -15.57
CA LEU A 131 20.34 -9.17 -16.58
C LEU A 131 21.48 -8.86 -17.54
N VAL A 132 21.65 -7.60 -17.96
CA VAL A 132 22.78 -7.20 -18.81
C VAL A 132 24.10 -7.35 -18.07
N GLU A 133 24.16 -6.95 -16.80
CA GLU A 133 25.34 -7.10 -15.95
C GLU A 133 25.69 -8.59 -15.73
N GLU A 134 24.69 -9.45 -15.53
CA GLU A 134 24.85 -10.90 -15.40
C GLU A 134 25.35 -11.56 -16.69
N LEU A 135 24.77 -11.18 -17.84
CA LEU A 135 25.11 -11.77 -19.15
C LEU A 135 26.43 -11.25 -19.73
N TYR A 136 26.82 -10.03 -19.37
CA TYR A 136 28.01 -9.34 -19.87
C TYR A 136 28.83 -8.73 -18.72
N PRO A 137 29.44 -9.57 -17.87
CA PRO A 137 30.16 -9.13 -16.67
C PRO A 137 31.48 -8.40 -16.99
N ASP A 138 31.97 -8.48 -18.24
CA ASP A 138 33.17 -7.77 -18.67
C ASP A 138 32.85 -6.29 -18.94
N PRO A 139 33.67 -5.34 -18.47
CA PRO A 139 33.43 -3.92 -18.69
C PRO A 139 33.43 -3.58 -20.18
N VAL A 140 32.53 -2.68 -20.59
CA VAL A 140 32.55 -2.01 -21.90
C VAL A 140 33.90 -1.29 -22.03
N GLY A 141 34.90 -2.00 -22.55
CA GLY A 141 36.29 -1.54 -22.50
C GLY A 141 37.33 -2.46 -23.15
N ASP A 142 36.96 -3.63 -23.69
CA ASP A 142 37.87 -4.37 -24.58
C ASP A 142 37.61 -4.00 -26.06
N PRO A 143 38.44 -3.12 -26.67
CA PRO A 143 38.30 -2.75 -28.07
C PRO A 143 38.55 -3.91 -29.05
N LEU A 144 39.04 -5.07 -28.61
CA LEU A 144 39.46 -6.16 -29.49
C LEU A 144 38.35 -7.13 -29.92
N ARG A 145 37.12 -7.03 -29.37
CA ARG A 145 36.01 -7.92 -29.78
C ARG A 145 35.10 -7.38 -30.89
N ARG A 146 35.41 -6.22 -31.49
CA ARG A 146 34.71 -5.71 -32.68
C ARG A 146 35.29 -6.30 -33.97
N GLN A 147 35.12 -7.60 -34.20
CA GLN A 147 35.13 -8.11 -35.57
C GLN A 147 33.87 -8.93 -35.82
N PRO A 148 33.03 -8.55 -36.80
CA PRO A 148 31.90 -9.38 -37.20
C PRO A 148 32.42 -10.67 -37.86
N PRO A 149 31.68 -11.79 -37.75
CA PRO A 149 32.07 -13.05 -38.35
C PRO A 149 32.13 -12.94 -39.88
N ALA A 150 33.12 -13.63 -40.47
CA ALA A 150 33.31 -13.77 -41.91
C ALA A 150 32.22 -14.64 -42.56
#